data_AF-A0AAD6N0E7-F1
#
_entry.id   AF-A0AAD6N0E7-F1
#
_cell.length_a   1.000
_cell.length_b   1.000
_cell.length_c   1.000
_cell.angle_alpha   90.00
_cell.angle_beta   90.00
_cell.angle_gamma   90.00
#
_symmetry.space_group_name_H-M   'P 1'
#
loop_
_entity.id
_entity.type
_entity.pdbx_description
1 polymer ?
#
loop_
_entity_poly.entity_id
_entity_poly.type
_entity_poly.pdbx_seq_one_letter_code
_entity_poly.pdbx_strand_id
1 'polypeptide(L)'
;MTQPFEPYESKELPTHIPSFVKPLTPYVKSRQEALRIRQALTLYLRSLFVLDDDASRASHLNLCASADNVLDVKRIPTDLPALRKDYLKALQANVNARKELRALSDDVASLRSQSTARASPADPADPQEPGADLRDYLSLLRDRRRHSKLQVFQHYLEEFRAKEATTRDLGHENPDHQLALPEELDTGATRRNGSDTDLEGLVHKLERAVLRARTQLDQEKRLFEKVKARHDSRENRQENVSPAVKAQALQHIRDELVQWVEERLVSEGDPDESLVQELPPEEIEESQRLLEEQRAQIKEQYGAYLQARRELLDAASRACQPVTVAAKPASRATYKAEILPEQIPAPIPMNVLSYASETLVPLSKNQKSLALHKSYLAALLAKEKSTTLRALHRLRDESHLLPEYPLLARQPRFKHAVAALNSRNTSQSPDEDQSDELVSLAEAWAFASEAAATNEREYVQEKVVLGTEVTQDARKVLEDVYGTLNQDLESILHEAEPTQTTSDIWASEARTVRGVGNHSGSRLEKRPKGPWSGLHGRIGIE
;
A
#
# COMPACT_ATOMS: atom_id res chain seq x y z
N MET A 1 31.36 76.37 -44.20
CA MET A 1 30.97 76.60 -42.80
C MET A 1 29.48 76.37 -42.68
N THR A 2 29.06 75.17 -42.30
CA THR A 2 27.72 74.90 -41.76
C THR A 2 27.76 73.50 -41.18
N GLN A 3 27.49 73.42 -39.88
CA GLN A 3 27.68 72.27 -39.01
C GLN A 3 26.68 71.13 -39.27
N PRO A 4 27.04 69.88 -38.90
CA PRO A 4 26.19 68.71 -39.08
C PRO A 4 25.07 68.64 -38.03
N PHE A 5 23.85 68.37 -38.50
CA PHE A 5 22.69 68.06 -37.65
C PHE A 5 22.76 66.58 -37.23
N GLU A 6 23.17 66.34 -36.00
CA GLU A 6 22.94 65.06 -35.33
C GLU A 6 21.44 64.92 -34.98
N PRO A 7 20.81 63.76 -35.25
CA PRO A 7 19.48 63.48 -34.75
C PRO A 7 19.58 63.06 -33.27
N TYR A 8 19.13 63.94 -32.36
CA TYR A 8 18.88 63.54 -30.98
C TYR A 8 17.74 62.51 -30.96
N GLU A 9 18.14 61.25 -30.80
CA GLU A 9 17.33 60.10 -30.49
C GLU A 9 16.67 60.33 -29.12
N SER A 10 15.49 60.93 -29.10
CA SER A 10 14.66 61.05 -27.89
C SER A 10 14.15 59.67 -27.48
N LYS A 11 14.99 58.92 -26.75
CA LYS A 11 14.55 57.75 -25.98
C LYS A 11 13.74 58.26 -24.79
N GLU A 12 12.47 58.56 -25.03
CA GLU A 12 11.48 58.73 -23.98
C GLU A 12 11.29 57.38 -23.27
N LEU A 13 12.07 57.16 -22.21
CA LEU A 13 11.85 56.07 -21.26
C LEU A 13 10.72 56.50 -20.31
N PRO A 14 9.58 55.79 -20.27
CA PRO A 14 8.58 56.05 -19.25
C PRO A 14 9.07 55.56 -17.89
N THR A 15 9.11 56.50 -16.94
CA THR A 15 8.78 56.36 -15.52
C THR A 15 9.01 54.99 -14.84
N HIS A 16 10.00 54.98 -13.94
CA HIS A 16 10.25 54.04 -12.83
C HIS A 16 9.69 52.62 -12.98
N ILE A 17 10.39 51.82 -13.78
CA ILE A 17 10.13 50.39 -13.93
C ILE A 17 10.57 49.66 -12.64
N PRO A 18 9.68 48.95 -11.93
CA PRO A 18 10.04 48.23 -10.71
C PRO A 18 11.09 47.14 -10.99
N SER A 19 11.94 46.84 -9.99
CA SER A 19 13.16 46.03 -10.16
C SER A 19 12.93 44.66 -10.80
N PHE A 20 11.75 44.05 -10.61
CA PHE A 20 11.37 42.77 -11.19
C PHE A 20 11.11 42.81 -12.72
N VAL A 21 10.89 44.00 -13.30
CA VAL A 21 10.64 44.18 -14.75
C VAL A 21 11.92 44.58 -15.51
N LYS A 22 13.02 44.88 -14.80
CA LYS A 22 14.36 45.07 -15.40
C LYS A 22 14.79 43.93 -16.35
N PRO A 23 14.63 42.63 -16.02
CA PRO A 23 14.94 41.55 -16.96
C PRO A 23 14.00 41.49 -18.18
N LEU A 24 12.83 42.15 -18.13
CA LEU A 24 11.87 42.22 -19.23
C LEU A 24 12.10 43.45 -20.13
N THR A 25 13.00 44.36 -19.77
CA THR A 25 13.33 45.56 -20.57
C THR A 25 13.65 45.28 -22.05
N PRO A 26 14.37 44.20 -22.46
CA PRO A 26 14.57 43.93 -23.89
C PRO A 26 13.29 43.49 -24.63
N TYR A 27 12.24 43.10 -23.90
CA TYR A 27 10.96 42.62 -24.45
C TYR A 27 9.83 43.66 -24.32
N VAL A 28 10.02 44.72 -23.55
CA VAL A 28 9.07 45.84 -23.42
C VAL A 28 9.35 46.87 -24.51
N LYS A 29 8.55 46.81 -25.59
CA LYS A 29 8.65 47.74 -26.72
C LYS A 29 7.70 48.92 -26.54
N SER A 30 8.04 50.06 -27.12
CA SER A 30 7.14 51.21 -27.16
C SER A 30 5.84 50.85 -27.88
N ARG A 31 4.72 51.51 -27.54
CA ARG A 31 3.40 51.22 -28.15
C ARG A 31 3.46 51.33 -29.68
N GLN A 32 4.25 52.27 -30.20
CA GLN A 32 4.40 52.50 -31.65
C GLN A 32 5.23 51.39 -32.32
N GLU A 33 6.34 50.97 -31.71
CA GLU A 33 7.14 49.83 -32.21
C GLU A 33 6.34 48.53 -32.18
N ALA A 34 5.60 48.29 -31.10
CA ALA A 34 4.73 47.12 -30.99
C ALA A 34 3.67 47.10 -32.10
N LEU A 35 3.08 48.26 -32.45
CA LEU A 35 2.16 48.36 -33.58
C LEU A 35 2.84 48.10 -34.93
N ARG A 36 4.03 48.66 -35.17
CA ARG A 36 4.81 48.42 -36.41
C ARG A 36 5.19 46.95 -36.58
N ILE A 37 5.63 46.30 -35.50
CA ILE A 37 5.97 44.88 -35.51
C ILE A 37 4.74 44.02 -35.76
N ARG A 38 3.61 44.33 -35.11
CA ARG A 38 2.33 43.64 -35.38
C ARG A 38 1.92 43.79 -36.83
N GLN A 39 2.04 44.98 -37.42
CA GLN A 39 1.77 45.22 -38.84
C GLN A 39 2.65 44.36 -39.75
N ALA A 40 3.97 44.37 -39.54
CA ALA A 40 4.90 43.58 -40.33
C ALA A 40 4.61 42.06 -40.24
N LEU A 41 4.36 41.56 -39.04
CA LEU A 41 3.99 40.15 -38.82
C LEU A 41 2.65 39.81 -39.46
N THR A 42 1.68 40.72 -39.44
CA THR A 42 0.38 40.52 -40.09
C THR A 42 0.53 40.39 -41.60
N LEU A 43 1.36 41.22 -42.22
CA LEU A 43 1.68 41.12 -43.65
C LEU A 43 2.37 39.79 -43.97
N TYR A 44 3.30 39.36 -43.11
CA TYR A 44 3.99 38.08 -43.25
C TYR A 44 3.04 36.88 -43.11
N LEU A 45 2.11 36.89 -42.17
CA LEU A 45 1.14 35.80 -42.01
C LEU A 45 0.13 35.79 -43.15
N ARG A 46 -0.29 36.97 -43.64
CA ARG A 46 -1.19 37.08 -44.81
C ARG A 46 -0.56 36.53 -46.09
N SER A 47 0.76 36.56 -46.25
CA SER A 47 1.39 35.94 -47.42
C SER A 47 1.38 34.41 -47.35
N LEU A 48 1.30 33.83 -46.15
CA LEU A 48 1.32 32.38 -45.92
C LEU A 48 -0.09 31.74 -45.95
N PHE A 49 -1.15 32.50 -45.73
CA PHE A 49 -2.53 31.99 -45.64
C PHE A 49 -3.42 32.50 -46.78
N VAL A 50 -4.31 31.64 -47.29
CA VAL A 50 -5.50 32.04 -48.05
C VAL A 50 -6.61 32.28 -47.04
N LEU A 51 -7.04 33.52 -46.87
CA LEU A 51 -8.22 33.86 -46.08
C LEU A 51 -9.42 34.04 -47.02
N ASP A 52 -10.62 33.86 -46.48
CA ASP A 52 -11.88 34.13 -47.17
C ASP A 52 -12.01 35.62 -47.56
N ASP A 53 -12.65 35.93 -48.68
CA ASP A 53 -12.64 37.28 -49.27
C ASP A 53 -13.30 38.32 -48.37
N ASP A 54 -14.22 37.91 -47.49
CA ASP A 54 -14.85 38.75 -46.47
C ASP A 54 -13.91 39.06 -45.28
N ALA A 55 -12.89 38.24 -45.06
CA ALA A 55 -11.84 38.45 -44.06
C ALA A 55 -10.67 39.30 -44.58
N SER A 56 -10.67 39.71 -45.85
CA SER A 56 -9.65 40.59 -46.44
C SER A 56 -9.57 41.98 -45.77
N ARG A 57 -10.62 42.39 -45.05
CA ARG A 57 -10.67 43.62 -44.22
C ARG A 57 -10.30 43.40 -42.75
N ALA A 58 -9.88 42.19 -42.36
CA ALA A 58 -9.59 41.82 -40.98
C ALA A 58 -8.43 42.64 -40.38
N SER A 59 -8.72 43.43 -39.34
CA SER A 59 -7.74 44.15 -38.54
C SER A 59 -6.71 43.20 -37.90
N HIS A 60 -5.57 43.72 -37.43
CA HIS A 60 -4.50 42.94 -36.75
C HIS A 60 -4.98 42.05 -35.60
N LEU A 61 -6.17 42.33 -35.04
CA LEU A 61 -6.77 41.58 -33.94
C LEU A 61 -7.55 40.35 -34.43
N ASN A 62 -8.13 40.42 -35.63
CA ASN A 62 -8.96 39.35 -36.18
C ASN A 62 -8.13 38.14 -36.67
N LEU A 63 -6.85 38.34 -37.03
CA LEU A 63 -5.93 37.23 -37.33
C LEU A 63 -5.50 36.43 -36.10
N CYS A 64 -5.59 37.00 -34.90
CA CYS A 64 -5.31 36.28 -33.65
C CYS A 64 -6.53 35.54 -33.10
N ALA A 65 -7.74 35.91 -33.52
CA ALA A 65 -8.98 35.49 -32.87
C ALA A 65 -9.71 34.33 -33.57
N SER A 66 -9.46 34.06 -34.86
CA SER A 66 -10.19 33.00 -35.57
C SER A 66 -9.28 32.12 -36.41
N ALA A 67 -8.99 30.92 -35.90
CA ALA A 67 -8.45 29.81 -36.67
C ALA A 67 -9.45 29.26 -37.70
N ASP A 68 -10.71 29.70 -37.67
CA ASP A 68 -11.78 29.23 -38.56
C ASP A 68 -11.81 29.94 -39.91
N ASN A 69 -11.10 31.07 -40.06
CA ASN A 69 -11.12 31.88 -41.29
C ASN A 69 -10.02 31.50 -42.30
N VAL A 70 -9.19 30.48 -42.01
CA VAL A 70 -8.12 30.03 -42.91
C VAL A 70 -8.66 28.95 -43.86
N LEU A 71 -8.74 29.28 -45.14
CA LEU A 71 -9.26 28.37 -46.18
C LEU A 71 -8.19 27.43 -46.74
N ASP A 72 -6.93 27.90 -46.81
CA ASP A 72 -5.79 27.11 -47.28
C ASP A 72 -4.43 27.77 -46.91
N VAL A 73 -3.33 27.01 -46.98
CA VAL A 73 -1.97 27.50 -46.71
C VAL A 73 -1.16 27.54 -48.03
N LYS A 74 -0.73 28.74 -48.47
CA LYS A 74 0.01 28.94 -49.72
C LYS A 74 1.48 28.53 -49.55
N ARG A 75 1.81 27.26 -49.80
CA ARG A 75 3.16 26.64 -49.91
C ARG A 75 4.18 27.04 -48.83
N ILE A 76 4.48 26.09 -47.93
CA ILE A 76 5.41 26.28 -46.79
C ILE A 76 6.83 26.64 -47.29
N PRO A 77 7.38 27.83 -46.95
CA PRO A 77 8.76 28.19 -47.25
C PRO A 77 9.75 27.26 -46.54
N THR A 78 10.84 26.87 -47.22
CA THR A 78 11.87 25.97 -46.67
C THR A 78 12.73 26.60 -45.58
N ASP A 79 12.74 27.93 -45.50
CA ASP A 79 13.66 28.72 -44.65
C ASP A 79 13.07 29.04 -43.26
N LEU A 80 11.94 28.39 -42.92
CA LEU A 80 11.29 28.55 -41.63
C LEU A 80 11.92 27.66 -40.55
N PRO A 81 12.04 28.15 -39.31
CA PRO A 81 12.49 27.31 -38.19
C PRO A 81 11.55 26.11 -38.02
N ALA A 82 12.12 24.95 -37.69
CA ALA A 82 11.45 23.64 -37.72
C ALA A 82 10.07 23.64 -37.04
N LEU A 83 9.95 24.28 -35.87
CA LEU A 83 8.68 24.37 -35.14
C LEU A 83 7.57 25.11 -35.91
N ARG A 84 7.91 26.21 -36.59
CA ARG A 84 6.93 26.97 -37.40
C ARG A 84 6.52 26.19 -38.63
N LYS A 85 7.47 25.44 -39.21
CA LYS A 85 7.20 24.54 -40.34
C LYS A 85 6.22 23.44 -39.95
N ASP A 86 6.42 22.82 -38.78
CA ASP A 86 5.54 21.74 -38.31
C ASP A 86 4.16 22.27 -37.90
N TYR A 87 4.08 23.47 -37.32
CA TYR A 87 2.80 24.14 -37.09
C TYR A 87 2.02 24.39 -38.39
N LEU A 88 2.69 24.87 -39.45
CA LEU A 88 2.03 25.09 -40.75
C LEU A 88 1.57 23.77 -41.41
N LYS A 89 2.35 22.69 -41.28
CA LYS A 89 1.91 21.35 -41.73
C LYS A 89 0.69 20.86 -40.95
N ALA A 90 0.69 21.03 -39.63
CA ALA A 90 -0.44 20.65 -38.78
C ALA A 90 -1.69 21.47 -39.11
N LEU A 91 -1.52 22.76 -39.40
CA LEU A 91 -2.60 23.64 -39.83
C LEU A 91 -3.16 23.21 -41.18
N GLN A 92 -2.30 22.89 -42.15
CA GLN A 92 -2.71 22.34 -43.45
C GLN A 92 -3.49 21.02 -43.30
N ALA A 93 -3.01 20.11 -42.45
CA ALA A 93 -3.72 18.86 -42.16
C ALA A 93 -5.09 19.10 -41.49
N ASN A 94 -5.18 20.07 -40.57
CA ASN A 94 -6.44 20.43 -39.93
C ASN A 94 -7.45 21.01 -40.93
N VAL A 95 -7.01 21.92 -41.80
CA VAL A 95 -7.84 22.48 -42.86
C VAL A 95 -8.34 21.38 -43.81
N ASN A 96 -7.49 20.41 -44.18
CA ASN A 96 -7.90 19.28 -45.00
C ASN A 96 -8.93 18.38 -44.30
N ALA A 97 -8.68 18.02 -43.04
CA ALA A 97 -9.62 17.22 -42.24
C ALA A 97 -10.99 17.91 -42.10
N ARG A 98 -11.01 19.24 -41.96
CA ARG A 98 -12.25 20.03 -41.94
C ARG A 98 -12.98 19.99 -43.28
N LYS A 99 -12.26 20.07 -44.41
CA LYS A 99 -12.83 19.93 -45.76
C LYS A 99 -13.44 18.54 -45.96
N GLU A 100 -12.74 17.48 -45.53
CA GLU A 100 -13.24 16.10 -45.57
C GLU A 100 -14.48 15.92 -44.71
N LEU A 101 -14.51 16.47 -43.50
CA LEU A 101 -15.70 16.41 -42.63
C LEU A 101 -16.90 17.08 -43.29
N ARG A 102 -16.71 18.27 -43.89
CA ARG A 102 -17.78 18.97 -44.60
C ARG A 102 -18.31 18.15 -45.78
N ALA A 103 -17.41 17.59 -46.59
CA ALA A 103 -17.79 16.70 -47.70
C ALA A 103 -18.58 15.49 -47.20
N LEU A 104 -18.13 14.82 -46.14
CA LEU A 104 -18.85 13.69 -45.54
C LEU A 104 -20.21 14.10 -44.96
N SER A 105 -20.30 15.29 -44.35
CA SER A 105 -21.58 15.79 -43.84
C SER A 105 -22.58 16.09 -44.96
N ASP A 106 -22.09 16.61 -46.08
CA ASP A 106 -22.90 16.89 -47.27
C ASP A 106 -23.34 15.58 -47.95
N ASP A 107 -22.46 14.58 -48.03
CA ASP A 107 -22.79 13.24 -48.51
C ASP A 107 -23.89 12.61 -47.65
N VAL A 108 -23.77 12.67 -46.31
CA VAL A 108 -24.79 12.18 -45.38
C VAL A 108 -26.10 12.96 -45.53
N ALA A 109 -26.04 14.28 -45.72
CA ALA A 109 -27.24 15.10 -45.95
C ALA A 109 -27.92 14.75 -47.28
N SER A 110 -27.14 14.48 -48.33
CA SER A 110 -27.66 14.07 -49.64
C SER A 110 -28.29 12.68 -49.60
N LEU A 111 -27.68 11.71 -48.91
CA LEU A 111 -28.25 10.37 -48.70
C LEU A 111 -29.55 10.42 -47.89
N ARG A 112 -29.61 11.27 -46.86
CA ARG A 112 -30.85 11.52 -46.11
C ARG A 112 -31.93 12.12 -46.99
N SER A 113 -31.58 13.12 -47.81
CA SER A 113 -32.51 13.79 -48.72
C SER A 113 -33.03 12.85 -49.83
N GLN A 114 -32.17 11.97 -50.35
CA GLN A 114 -32.56 10.92 -51.31
C GLN A 114 -33.45 9.85 -50.65
N SER A 115 -33.19 9.48 -49.39
CA SER A 115 -34.05 8.58 -48.62
C SER A 115 -35.43 9.17 -48.37
N THR A 116 -35.53 10.49 -48.16
CA THR A 116 -36.83 11.17 -47.98
C THR A 116 -37.53 11.43 -49.31
N ALA A 117 -36.81 11.62 -50.42
CA ALA A 117 -37.41 11.83 -51.75
C ALA A 117 -37.89 10.52 -52.41
N ARG A 118 -37.30 9.36 -52.05
CA ARG A 118 -37.77 8.04 -52.50
C ARG A 118 -38.99 7.55 -51.71
N ALA A 119 -39.32 8.19 -50.58
CA ALA A 119 -40.65 8.15 -50.01
C ALA A 119 -41.56 9.08 -50.84
N SER A 120 -42.18 8.49 -51.87
CA SER A 120 -43.21 9.15 -52.69
C SER A 120 -44.31 9.77 -51.79
N PRO A 121 -44.92 10.91 -52.18
CA PRO A 121 -45.98 11.52 -51.38
C PRO A 121 -47.24 10.67 -51.53
N ALA A 122 -47.46 9.76 -50.58
CA ALA A 122 -48.72 9.06 -50.46
C ALA A 122 -49.71 9.96 -49.70
N ASP A 123 -50.89 10.05 -50.31
CA ASP A 123 -52.11 10.71 -49.85
C ASP A 123 -52.45 10.45 -48.37
N PRO A 124 -53.23 11.35 -47.74
CA PRO A 124 -53.57 11.25 -46.34
C PRO A 124 -54.59 10.13 -46.10
N ALA A 125 -54.39 9.41 -45.00
CA ALA A 125 -55.27 8.45 -44.34
C ALA A 125 -55.10 6.97 -44.73
N ASP A 126 -54.22 6.29 -43.98
CA ASP A 126 -54.51 4.97 -43.41
C ASP A 126 -53.76 4.85 -42.07
N PRO A 127 -54.44 4.69 -40.92
CA PRO A 127 -53.81 4.76 -39.59
C PRO A 127 -53.11 3.46 -39.15
N GLN A 128 -52.59 2.63 -40.07
CA GLN A 128 -52.02 1.33 -39.68
C GLN A 128 -50.86 0.88 -40.57
N GLU A 129 -49.81 1.70 -40.71
CA GLU A 129 -48.50 1.19 -41.15
C GLU A 129 -47.78 0.50 -39.97
N PRO A 130 -47.34 -0.77 -40.10
CA PRO A 130 -46.52 -1.45 -39.10
C PRO A 130 -45.12 -0.82 -39.05
N GLY A 131 -45.01 0.32 -38.40
CA GLY A 131 -43.82 1.15 -38.38
C GLY A 131 -44.06 2.58 -37.90
N ALA A 132 -45.30 3.09 -37.97
CA ALA A 132 -45.68 4.37 -37.38
C ALA A 132 -45.49 4.34 -35.85
N ASP A 133 -46.01 3.31 -35.17
CA ASP A 133 -45.86 3.13 -33.73
C ASP A 133 -44.38 3.02 -33.29
N LEU A 134 -43.52 2.41 -34.11
CA LEU A 134 -42.08 2.33 -33.83
C LEU A 134 -41.38 3.66 -34.05
N ARG A 135 -41.76 4.43 -35.08
CA ARG A 135 -41.24 5.78 -35.32
C ARG A 135 -41.67 6.74 -34.21
N ASP A 136 -42.89 6.60 -33.73
CA ASP A 136 -43.46 7.37 -32.61
C ASP A 136 -42.81 6.97 -31.28
N TYR A 137 -42.54 5.69 -31.07
CA TYR A 137 -41.77 5.24 -29.91
C TYR A 137 -40.33 5.76 -29.93
N LEU A 138 -39.67 5.76 -31.10
CA LEU A 138 -38.33 6.30 -31.26
C LEU A 138 -38.27 7.83 -31.13
N SER A 139 -39.29 8.55 -31.60
CA SER A 139 -39.40 9.99 -31.38
C SER A 139 -39.60 10.31 -29.90
N LEU A 140 -40.47 9.56 -29.21
CA LEU A 140 -40.69 9.67 -27.76
C LEU A 140 -39.41 9.37 -26.96
N LEU A 141 -38.62 8.36 -27.35
CA LEU A 141 -37.32 8.09 -26.74
C LEU A 141 -36.33 9.24 -26.95
N ARG A 142 -36.29 9.84 -28.14
CA ARG A 142 -35.45 11.01 -28.42
C ARG A 142 -35.89 12.20 -27.59
N ASP A 143 -37.19 12.41 -27.45
CA ASP A 143 -37.74 13.52 -26.67
C ASP A 143 -37.54 13.31 -25.17
N ARG A 144 -37.63 12.08 -24.66
CA ARG A 144 -37.26 11.76 -23.27
C ARG A 144 -35.78 12.03 -23.00
N ARG A 145 -34.89 11.69 -23.94
CA ARG A 145 -33.44 12.02 -23.86
C ARG A 145 -33.18 13.53 -23.94
N ARG A 146 -33.97 14.27 -24.72
CA ARG A 146 -33.89 15.74 -24.77
C ARG A 146 -34.38 16.35 -23.47
N HIS A 147 -35.48 15.85 -22.93
CA HIS A 147 -36.04 16.28 -21.66
C HIS A 147 -35.07 16.02 -20.50
N SER A 148 -34.41 14.85 -20.45
CA SER A 148 -33.39 14.58 -19.42
C SER A 148 -32.19 15.53 -19.53
N LYS A 149 -31.77 15.89 -20.75
CA LYS A 149 -30.72 16.91 -20.96
C LYS A 149 -31.17 18.29 -20.50
N LEU A 150 -32.39 18.69 -20.82
CA LEU A 150 -32.96 19.96 -20.37
C LEU A 150 -33.11 20.01 -18.85
N GLN A 151 -33.46 18.90 -18.22
CA GLN A 151 -33.54 18.80 -16.76
C GLN A 151 -32.17 18.99 -16.10
N VAL A 152 -31.10 18.46 -16.71
CA VAL A 152 -29.72 18.72 -16.26
C VAL A 152 -29.36 20.20 -16.41
N PHE A 153 -29.68 20.83 -17.55
CA PHE A 153 -29.46 22.27 -17.73
C PHE A 153 -30.28 23.10 -16.75
N GLN A 154 -31.53 22.73 -16.49
CA GLN A 154 -32.38 23.39 -15.51
C GLN A 154 -31.77 23.28 -14.10
N HIS A 155 -31.30 22.09 -13.71
CA HIS A 155 -30.64 21.88 -12.42
C HIS A 155 -29.40 22.77 -12.28
N TYR A 156 -28.53 22.83 -13.29
CA TYR A 156 -27.37 23.73 -13.25
C TYR A 156 -27.77 25.20 -13.25
N LEU A 157 -28.82 25.61 -13.97
CA LEU A 157 -29.32 26.98 -13.92
C LEU A 157 -29.90 27.33 -12.54
N GLU A 158 -30.55 26.39 -11.87
CA GLU A 158 -31.02 26.56 -10.49
C GLU A 158 -29.84 26.66 -9.52
N GLU A 159 -28.79 25.85 -9.69
CA GLU A 159 -27.53 25.98 -8.94
C GLU A 159 -26.85 27.33 -9.19
N PHE A 160 -26.79 27.80 -10.44
CA PHE A 160 -26.23 29.12 -10.76
C PHE A 160 -27.05 30.23 -10.13
N ARG A 161 -28.39 30.15 -10.16
CA ARG A 161 -29.26 31.11 -9.48
C ARG A 161 -29.11 31.07 -7.96
N ALA A 162 -28.93 29.89 -7.36
CA ALA A 162 -28.67 29.74 -5.94
C ALA A 162 -27.31 30.35 -5.55
N LYS A 163 -26.27 30.13 -6.37
CA LYS A 163 -24.95 30.74 -6.22
C LYS A 163 -24.99 32.26 -6.39
N GLU A 164 -25.73 32.76 -7.38
CA GLU A 164 -25.93 34.20 -7.60
C GLU A 164 -26.68 34.87 -6.43
N ALA A 165 -27.66 34.19 -5.83
CA ALA A 165 -28.34 34.66 -4.62
C ALA A 165 -27.37 34.76 -3.43
N THR A 166 -26.53 33.74 -3.21
CA THR A 166 -25.49 33.79 -2.14
C THR A 166 -24.44 34.87 -2.36
N THR A 167 -24.13 35.24 -3.61
CA THR A 167 -23.21 36.35 -3.90
C THR A 167 -23.84 37.73 -3.76
N ARG A 168 -25.18 37.84 -3.79
CA ARG A 168 -25.88 39.14 -3.63
C ARG A 168 -26.04 39.55 -2.16
N ASP A 169 -26.00 38.59 -1.24
CA ASP A 169 -26.04 38.83 0.21
C ASP A 169 -24.67 39.19 0.81
N LEU A 170 -23.58 39.07 0.04
CA LEU A 170 -22.25 39.57 0.39
C LEU A 170 -21.96 40.88 -0.35
N GLY A 171 -22.82 41.86 -0.11
CA GLY A 171 -22.52 43.25 -0.42
C GLY A 171 -21.55 43.83 0.61
N HIS A 172 -20.43 44.34 0.12
CA HIS A 172 -19.38 45.12 0.79
C HIS A 172 -18.27 44.32 1.50
N GLU A 173 -17.09 44.27 0.85
CA GLU A 173 -15.79 44.72 1.38
C GLU A 173 -14.64 44.11 0.54
N ASN A 174 -13.99 44.99 -0.23
CA ASN A 174 -12.60 44.97 -0.75
C ASN A 174 -12.13 43.93 -1.81
N PRO A 175 -11.50 44.42 -2.90
CA PRO A 175 -10.88 43.60 -3.94
C PRO A 175 -9.38 43.49 -3.67
N ASP A 176 -8.91 42.50 -2.93
CA ASP A 176 -7.51 42.04 -3.00
C ASP A 176 -7.39 40.72 -2.24
N HIS A 177 -7.11 39.66 -2.99
CA HIS A 177 -6.59 38.32 -2.62
C HIS A 177 -7.29 37.23 -3.44
N GLN A 178 -6.86 37.13 -4.70
CA GLN A 178 -7.02 35.91 -5.48
C GLN A 178 -6.02 34.85 -5.02
N LEU A 179 -6.44 33.60 -5.19
CA LEU A 179 -5.69 32.33 -5.11
C LEU A 179 -5.72 31.60 -3.76
N ALA A 180 -6.93 31.26 -3.31
CA ALA A 180 -7.16 29.98 -2.65
C ALA A 180 -7.93 29.07 -3.62
N LEU A 181 -7.31 27.93 -3.96
CA LEU A 181 -7.97 26.80 -4.61
C LEU A 181 -8.99 26.21 -3.62
N PRO A 182 -10.23 25.94 -4.02
CA PRO A 182 -11.06 24.97 -3.31
C PRO A 182 -10.87 23.59 -3.96
N GLU A 183 -9.97 22.82 -3.37
CA GLU A 183 -10.13 21.37 -3.24
C GLU A 183 -11.35 21.13 -2.34
N GLU A 184 -12.06 20.02 -2.55
CA GLU A 184 -13.33 19.64 -1.90
C GLU A 184 -14.59 20.17 -2.59
N LEU A 185 -15.19 19.33 -3.44
CA LEU A 185 -16.64 19.12 -3.49
C LEU A 185 -16.97 17.88 -4.35
N ASP A 186 -17.95 17.13 -3.85
CA ASP A 186 -18.78 16.13 -4.53
C ASP A 186 -18.36 14.66 -4.46
N THR A 187 -18.36 14.13 -3.23
CA THR A 187 -19.00 12.83 -2.99
C THR A 187 -20.25 13.06 -2.16
N GLY A 188 -21.43 12.85 -2.76
CA GLY A 188 -22.65 12.69 -1.96
C GLY A 188 -23.93 13.30 -2.50
N ALA A 189 -24.40 12.87 -3.68
CA ALA A 189 -25.82 12.59 -3.90
C ALA A 189 -26.06 12.12 -5.34
N THR A 190 -26.37 10.84 -5.52
CA THR A 190 -27.59 10.40 -6.22
C THR A 190 -27.70 8.88 -6.03
N ARG A 191 -28.30 8.49 -4.91
CA ARG A 191 -28.93 7.18 -4.73
C ARG A 191 -30.30 7.25 -5.38
N ARG A 192 -30.43 6.80 -6.64
CA ARG A 192 -31.74 6.44 -7.22
C ARG A 192 -31.57 5.52 -8.45
N ASN A 193 -31.75 4.23 -8.19
CA ASN A 193 -32.32 3.15 -9.00
C ASN A 193 -32.00 3.06 -10.51
N GLY A 194 -31.27 2.01 -10.88
CA GLY A 194 -31.18 1.47 -12.25
C GLY A 194 -30.30 0.22 -12.28
N SER A 195 -30.87 -0.93 -11.89
CA SER A 195 -30.15 -2.18 -11.56
C SER A 195 -29.64 -3.00 -12.75
N ASP A 196 -29.06 -2.37 -13.78
CA ASP A 196 -28.25 -3.13 -14.77
C ASP A 196 -27.26 -2.25 -15.58
N THR A 197 -27.38 -0.92 -15.54
CA THR A 197 -26.41 0.02 -16.15
C THR A 197 -25.40 0.60 -15.14
N ASP A 198 -25.49 0.18 -13.87
CA ASP A 198 -24.69 0.73 -12.77
C ASP A 198 -23.25 0.18 -12.75
N LEU A 199 -23.03 -1.03 -13.26
CA LEU A 199 -21.68 -1.61 -13.35
C LEU A 199 -20.79 -0.88 -14.36
N GLU A 200 -21.29 -0.61 -15.57
CA GLU A 200 -20.56 0.20 -16.56
C GLU A 200 -20.34 1.63 -16.05
N GLY A 201 -21.34 2.20 -15.36
CA GLY A 201 -21.20 3.49 -14.69
C GLY A 201 -20.13 3.48 -13.58
N LEU A 202 -20.02 2.39 -12.82
CA LEU A 202 -19.00 2.21 -11.79
C LEU A 202 -17.61 2.02 -12.41
N VAL A 203 -17.52 1.24 -13.49
CA VAL A 203 -16.29 1.03 -14.27
C VAL A 203 -15.80 2.36 -14.84
N HIS A 204 -16.66 3.16 -15.47
CA HIS A 204 -16.27 4.49 -15.95
C HIS A 204 -15.87 5.45 -14.83
N LYS A 205 -16.51 5.38 -13.66
CA LYS A 205 -16.08 6.16 -12.48
C LYS A 205 -14.70 5.71 -11.99
N LEU A 206 -14.45 4.40 -11.97
CA LEU A 206 -13.15 3.81 -11.62
C LEU A 206 -12.08 4.18 -12.65
N GLU A 207 -12.35 4.04 -13.94
CA GLU A 207 -11.46 4.46 -15.02
C GLU A 207 -11.10 5.93 -14.88
N ARG A 208 -12.09 6.79 -14.59
CA ARG A 208 -11.86 8.23 -14.37
C ARG A 208 -11.05 8.50 -13.10
N ALA A 209 -11.31 7.77 -12.02
CA ALA A 209 -10.55 7.87 -10.78
C ALA A 209 -9.10 7.38 -10.96
N VAL A 210 -8.88 6.27 -11.67
CA VAL A 210 -7.56 5.71 -11.98
C VAL A 210 -6.79 6.65 -12.91
N LEU A 211 -7.43 7.23 -13.92
CA LEU A 211 -6.81 8.23 -14.77
C LEU A 211 -6.41 9.47 -13.98
N ARG A 212 -7.28 9.97 -13.08
CA ARG A 212 -6.94 11.10 -12.19
C ARG A 212 -5.77 10.77 -11.27
N ALA A 213 -5.82 9.64 -10.58
CA ALA A 213 -4.75 9.17 -9.69
C ALA A 213 -3.42 9.01 -10.45
N ARG A 214 -3.47 8.44 -11.67
CA ARG A 214 -2.28 8.31 -12.52
C ARG A 214 -1.73 9.67 -12.92
N THR A 215 -2.58 10.62 -13.31
CA THR A 215 -2.13 11.97 -13.65
C THR A 215 -1.57 12.73 -12.45
N GLN A 216 -2.14 12.54 -11.24
CA GLN A 216 -1.62 13.12 -10.00
C GLN A 216 -0.25 12.51 -9.66
N LEU A 217 -0.13 11.19 -9.73
CA LEU A 217 1.13 10.48 -9.50
C LEU A 217 2.21 10.89 -10.53
N ASP A 218 1.86 11.06 -11.80
CA ASP A 218 2.81 11.55 -12.81
C ASP A 218 3.23 13.01 -12.55
N GLN A 219 2.33 13.84 -12.01
CA GLN A 219 2.67 15.20 -11.58
C GLN A 219 3.61 15.18 -10.37
N GLU A 220 3.30 14.39 -9.35
CA GLU A 220 4.14 14.22 -8.16
C GLU A 220 5.52 13.67 -8.50
N LYS A 221 5.60 12.66 -9.37
CA LYS A 221 6.88 12.14 -9.87
C LYS A 221 7.70 13.22 -10.56
N ARG A 222 7.08 14.04 -11.42
CA ARG A 222 7.78 15.17 -12.08
C ARG A 222 8.22 16.23 -11.07
N LEU A 223 7.42 16.49 -10.04
CA LEU A 223 7.80 17.41 -8.96
C LEU A 223 8.96 16.83 -8.14
N PHE A 224 8.92 15.54 -7.82
CA PHE A 224 9.97 14.83 -7.12
C PHE A 224 11.27 14.83 -7.93
N GLU A 225 11.24 14.51 -9.22
CA GLU A 225 12.41 14.57 -10.10
C GLU A 225 12.99 15.99 -10.17
N LYS A 226 12.15 17.03 -10.22
CA LYS A 226 12.61 18.43 -10.16
C LYS A 226 13.25 18.77 -8.82
N VAL A 227 12.70 18.31 -7.71
CA VAL A 227 13.26 18.51 -6.36
C VAL A 227 14.57 17.75 -6.22
N LYS A 228 14.62 16.51 -6.70
CA LYS A 228 15.83 15.68 -6.72
C LYS A 228 16.93 16.33 -7.58
N ALA A 229 16.63 16.78 -8.79
CA ALA A 229 17.60 17.48 -9.63
C ALA A 229 18.10 18.80 -8.98
N ARG A 230 17.23 19.52 -8.26
CA ARG A 230 17.64 20.67 -7.44
C ARG A 230 18.53 20.26 -6.29
N HIS A 231 18.24 19.15 -5.62
CA HIS A 231 19.06 18.60 -4.53
C HIS A 231 20.43 18.15 -5.05
N ASP A 232 20.49 17.36 -6.12
CA ASP A 232 21.73 16.88 -6.74
C ASP A 232 22.61 18.07 -7.21
N SER A 233 21.99 19.14 -7.73
CA SER A 233 22.69 20.39 -8.08
C SER A 233 23.18 21.19 -6.87
N ARG A 234 22.55 21.02 -5.71
CA ARG A 234 22.91 21.65 -4.43
C ARG A 234 23.97 20.82 -3.69
N GLU A 235 23.94 19.50 -3.84
CA GLU A 235 24.92 18.56 -3.31
C GLU A 235 26.30 18.79 -3.95
N ASN A 236 26.34 19.04 -5.26
CA ASN A 236 27.54 19.53 -5.97
C ASN A 236 28.03 20.92 -5.49
N ARG A 237 27.21 21.69 -4.77
CA ARG A 237 27.62 22.93 -4.09
C ARG A 237 27.96 22.71 -2.61
N GLN A 238 27.50 21.61 -1.99
CA GLN A 238 27.70 21.27 -0.58
C GLN A 238 29.09 20.70 -0.26
N GLU A 239 29.87 20.29 -1.28
CA GLU A 239 31.31 20.02 -1.12
C GLU A 239 32.08 21.24 -0.58
N ASN A 240 31.57 22.46 -0.78
CA ASN A 240 32.19 23.70 -0.32
C ASN A 240 31.61 24.28 0.99
N VAL A 241 30.69 23.57 1.67
CA VAL A 241 30.10 24.07 2.93
C VAL A 241 31.03 23.76 4.09
N SER A 242 31.44 24.79 4.83
CA SER A 242 32.37 24.69 5.95
C SER A 242 31.85 23.71 7.02
N PRO A 243 32.73 22.94 7.68
CA PRO A 243 32.32 21.95 8.67
C PRO A 243 31.59 22.56 9.88
N ALA A 244 31.81 23.85 10.17
CA ALA A 244 31.12 24.58 11.23
C ALA A 244 29.62 24.78 10.92
N VAL A 245 29.27 25.10 9.67
CA VAL A 245 27.87 25.24 9.24
C VAL A 245 27.17 23.87 9.23
N LYS A 246 27.90 22.80 8.90
CA LYS A 246 27.38 21.42 9.01
C LYS A 246 27.10 21.04 10.47
N ALA A 247 28.00 21.37 11.39
CA ALA A 247 27.79 21.12 12.82
C ALA A 247 26.59 21.90 13.38
N GLN A 248 26.43 23.17 13.00
CA GLN A 248 25.28 24.00 13.39
C GLN A 248 23.96 23.48 12.79
N ALA A 249 23.96 23.04 11.52
CA ALA A 249 22.78 22.44 10.91
C ALA A 249 22.41 21.11 11.59
N LEU A 250 23.38 20.28 11.94
CA LEU A 250 23.15 19.04 12.69
C LEU A 250 22.67 19.30 14.11
N GLN A 251 23.16 20.36 14.77
CA GLN A 251 22.62 20.81 16.05
C GLN A 251 21.17 21.26 15.90
N HIS A 252 20.84 22.07 14.89
CA HIS A 252 19.46 22.49 14.63
C HIS A 252 18.54 21.31 14.31
N ILE A 253 19.00 20.32 13.53
CA ILE A 253 18.23 19.11 13.24
C ILE A 253 18.04 18.28 14.51
N ARG A 254 19.08 18.19 15.35
CA ARG A 254 18.97 17.52 16.66
C ARG A 254 17.94 18.24 17.52
N ASP A 255 17.98 19.57 17.58
CA ASP A 255 17.09 20.37 18.40
C ASP A 255 15.64 20.29 17.87
N GLU A 256 15.42 20.30 16.55
CA GLU A 256 14.10 20.04 15.94
C GLU A 256 13.60 18.62 16.17
N LEU A 257 14.47 17.60 16.13
CA LEU A 257 14.08 16.23 16.45
C LEU A 257 13.76 16.05 17.93
N VAL A 258 14.53 16.69 18.81
CA VAL A 258 14.25 16.72 20.24
C VAL A 258 12.91 17.42 20.48
N GLN A 259 12.67 18.58 19.87
CA GLN A 259 11.41 19.27 19.93
C GLN A 259 10.26 18.41 19.37
N TRP A 260 10.44 17.75 18.23
CA TRP A 260 9.41 16.87 17.65
C TRP A 260 9.12 15.66 18.55
N VAL A 261 10.15 15.07 19.15
CA VAL A 261 9.98 13.98 20.12
C VAL A 261 9.32 14.49 21.39
N GLU A 262 9.69 15.65 21.91
CA GLU A 262 9.06 16.28 23.05
C GLU A 262 7.59 16.62 22.76
N GLU A 263 7.29 17.23 21.62
CA GLU A 263 5.92 17.48 21.15
C GLU A 263 5.14 16.19 20.98
N ARG A 264 5.77 15.13 20.45
CA ARG A 264 5.11 13.83 20.29
C ARG A 264 4.89 13.12 21.62
N LEU A 265 5.83 13.20 22.55
CA LEU A 265 5.72 12.65 23.91
C LEU A 265 4.75 13.46 24.78
N VAL A 266 4.62 14.78 24.56
CA VAL A 266 3.61 15.63 25.19
C VAL A 266 2.23 15.36 24.57
N SER A 267 2.14 15.19 23.25
CA SER A 267 0.90 14.82 22.55
C SER A 267 0.44 13.39 22.85
N GLU A 268 1.36 12.48 23.20
CA GLU A 268 1.07 11.12 23.65
C GLU A 268 1.02 11.01 25.19
N GLY A 269 1.37 12.11 25.90
CA GLY A 269 1.38 12.24 27.35
C GLY A 269 0.10 12.85 27.94
N ASP A 270 -0.77 13.41 27.11
CA ASP A 270 -2.18 13.65 27.42
C ASP A 270 -3.01 12.46 26.90
N PRO A 271 -3.33 11.45 27.74
CA PRO A 271 -4.36 10.48 27.43
C PRO A 271 -5.74 11.14 27.59
N ASP A 272 -6.05 12.14 26.76
CA ASP A 272 -7.43 12.56 26.53
C ASP A 272 -8.08 11.50 25.62
N GLU A 273 -8.61 10.44 26.25
CA GLU A 273 -10.06 10.24 26.38
C GLU A 273 -10.91 10.83 25.23
N SER A 274 -10.66 10.45 23.97
CA SER A 274 -11.49 10.96 22.85
C SER A 274 -11.75 10.02 21.69
N LEU A 275 -11.25 8.77 21.68
CA LEU A 275 -11.60 7.79 20.63
C LEU A 275 -11.79 6.35 21.13
N VAL A 276 -12.06 6.16 22.42
CA VAL A 276 -12.75 4.95 22.90
C VAL A 276 -13.95 5.46 23.67
N GLN A 277 -15.08 5.51 23.00
CA GLN A 277 -16.36 5.53 23.68
C GLN A 277 -16.42 4.19 24.43
N GLU A 278 -16.01 4.19 25.70
CA GLU A 278 -16.29 3.09 26.61
C GLU A 278 -17.81 2.96 26.65
N LEU A 279 -18.32 2.01 25.87
CA LEU A 279 -19.72 1.63 25.92
C LEU A 279 -20.01 1.25 27.38
N PRO A 280 -21.13 1.74 27.96
CA PRO A 280 -21.46 1.45 29.36
C PRO A 280 -21.40 -0.07 29.60
N PRO A 281 -21.00 -0.51 30.80
CA PRO A 281 -20.80 -1.94 31.10
C PRO A 281 -22.04 -2.79 30.80
N GLU A 282 -23.24 -2.21 30.86
CA GLU A 282 -24.51 -2.83 30.46
C GLU A 282 -24.55 -3.20 28.96
N GLU A 283 -24.06 -2.34 28.05
CA GLU A 283 -24.02 -2.61 26.61
C GLU A 283 -22.97 -3.68 26.26
N ILE A 284 -21.88 -3.76 27.02
CA ILE A 284 -20.87 -4.81 26.88
C ILE A 284 -21.47 -6.16 27.29
N GLU A 285 -22.19 -6.23 28.41
CA GLU A 285 -22.87 -7.45 28.84
C GLU A 285 -23.96 -7.89 27.85
N GLU A 286 -24.74 -6.96 27.30
CA GLU A 286 -25.74 -7.25 26.27
C GLU A 286 -25.09 -7.78 24.98
N SER A 287 -23.99 -7.16 24.54
CA SER A 287 -23.26 -7.64 23.36
C SER A 287 -22.69 -9.04 23.57
N GLN A 288 -22.21 -9.36 24.78
CA GLN A 288 -21.72 -10.69 25.13
C GLN A 288 -22.87 -11.72 25.11
N ARG A 289 -24.04 -11.39 25.65
CA ARG A 289 -25.23 -12.25 25.59
C ARG A 289 -25.66 -12.52 24.14
N LEU A 290 -25.68 -11.48 23.30
CA LEU A 290 -26.00 -11.63 21.88
C LEU A 290 -24.97 -12.51 21.14
N LEU A 291 -23.68 -12.41 21.47
CA LEU A 291 -22.64 -13.27 20.91
C LEU A 291 -22.77 -14.72 21.40
N GLU A 292 -23.16 -14.93 22.65
CA GLU A 292 -23.44 -16.26 23.20
C GLU A 292 -24.65 -16.90 22.55
N GLU A 293 -25.73 -16.14 22.31
CA GLU A 293 -26.91 -16.58 21.57
C GLU A 293 -26.55 -16.95 20.13
N GLN A 294 -25.78 -16.11 19.42
CA GLN A 294 -25.31 -16.42 18.07
C GLN A 294 -24.42 -17.68 18.06
N ARG A 295 -23.56 -17.84 19.05
CA ARG A 295 -22.73 -19.04 19.21
C ARG A 295 -23.58 -20.29 19.45
N ALA A 296 -24.64 -20.18 20.25
CA ALA A 296 -25.58 -21.27 20.49
C ALA A 296 -26.34 -21.64 19.20
N GLN A 297 -26.82 -20.65 18.46
CA GLN A 297 -27.49 -20.85 17.16
C GLN A 297 -26.57 -21.54 16.14
N ILE A 298 -25.30 -21.11 16.05
CA ILE A 298 -24.31 -21.75 15.16
C ILE A 298 -24.08 -23.21 15.56
N LYS A 299 -23.97 -23.51 16.86
CA LYS A 299 -23.80 -24.88 17.34
C LYS A 299 -25.02 -25.75 17.01
N GLU A 300 -26.23 -25.22 17.15
CA GLU A 300 -27.46 -25.92 16.80
C GLU A 300 -27.55 -26.19 15.30
N GLN A 301 -27.30 -25.17 14.47
CA GLN A 301 -27.25 -25.32 13.01
C GLN A 301 -26.19 -26.33 12.57
N TYR A 302 -25.02 -26.32 13.21
CA TYR A 302 -23.97 -27.29 12.94
C TYR A 302 -24.38 -28.71 13.38
N GLY A 303 -25.09 -28.85 14.50
CA GLY A 303 -25.69 -30.10 14.95
C GLY A 303 -26.70 -30.65 13.93
N ALA A 304 -27.61 -29.81 13.45
CA ALA A 304 -28.59 -30.15 12.42
C ALA A 304 -27.91 -30.56 11.10
N TYR A 305 -26.87 -29.83 10.70
CA TYR A 305 -26.06 -30.19 9.52
C TYR A 305 -25.40 -31.56 9.67
N LEU A 306 -24.82 -31.87 10.83
CA LEU A 306 -24.22 -33.18 11.08
C LEU A 306 -25.27 -34.30 11.09
N GLN A 307 -26.47 -34.07 11.62
CA GLN A 307 -27.57 -35.02 11.58
C GLN A 307 -28.02 -35.28 10.13
N ALA A 308 -28.29 -34.24 9.35
CA ALA A 308 -28.66 -34.37 7.94
C ALA A 308 -27.59 -35.09 7.12
N ARG A 309 -26.30 -34.84 7.40
CA ARG A 309 -25.20 -35.55 6.74
C ARG A 309 -25.13 -37.02 7.14
N ARG A 310 -25.40 -37.36 8.40
CA ARG A 310 -25.50 -38.76 8.86
C ARG A 310 -26.68 -39.46 8.19
N GLU A 311 -27.85 -38.81 8.12
CA GLU A 311 -29.03 -39.36 7.44
C GLU A 311 -28.78 -39.59 5.94
N LEU A 312 -28.08 -38.66 5.27
CA LEU A 312 -27.69 -38.83 3.88
C LEU A 312 -26.73 -40.03 3.72
N LEU A 313 -25.72 -40.13 4.58
CA LEU A 313 -24.79 -41.27 4.56
C LEU A 313 -25.50 -42.59 4.87
N ASP A 314 -26.47 -42.59 5.79
CA ASP A 314 -27.30 -43.75 6.10
C ASP A 314 -28.18 -44.13 4.91
N ALA A 315 -28.81 -43.17 4.24
CA ALA A 315 -29.59 -43.40 3.03
C ALA A 315 -28.72 -43.91 1.88
N ALA A 316 -27.52 -43.34 1.70
CA ALA A 316 -26.54 -43.80 0.72
C ALA A 316 -26.04 -45.20 1.05
N SER A 317 -25.79 -45.51 2.33
CA SER A 317 -25.39 -46.84 2.77
C SER A 317 -26.48 -47.88 2.50
N ARG A 318 -27.75 -47.53 2.73
CA ARG A 318 -28.92 -48.38 2.40
C ARG A 318 -29.06 -48.58 0.89
N ALA A 319 -28.82 -47.54 0.09
CA ALA A 319 -28.82 -47.63 -1.37
C ALA A 319 -27.65 -48.47 -1.92
N CYS A 320 -26.53 -48.51 -1.21
CA CYS A 320 -25.34 -49.29 -1.57
C CYS A 320 -25.32 -50.71 -0.96
N GLN A 321 -26.34 -51.12 -0.20
CA GLN A 321 -26.43 -52.50 0.27
C GLN A 321 -26.78 -53.44 -0.89
N PRO A 322 -26.00 -54.52 -1.12
CA PRO A 322 -26.26 -55.46 -2.20
C PRO A 322 -27.58 -56.19 -1.93
N VAL A 323 -28.55 -55.96 -2.80
CA VAL A 323 -29.85 -56.66 -2.81
C VAL A 323 -29.59 -58.16 -2.95
N THR A 324 -29.85 -58.90 -1.88
CA THR A 324 -29.91 -60.36 -1.94
C THR A 324 -31.13 -60.74 -2.77
N VAL A 325 -30.85 -61.36 -3.91
CA VAL A 325 -31.85 -61.76 -4.91
C VAL A 325 -32.63 -62.98 -4.40
N ALA A 326 -33.94 -62.84 -4.23
CA ALA A 326 -34.86 -63.96 -4.16
C ALA A 326 -36.05 -63.76 -5.13
N ALA A 327 -36.03 -64.59 -6.18
CA ALA A 327 -37.14 -65.11 -7.00
C ALA A 327 -38.15 -64.17 -7.73
N LYS A 328 -37.92 -64.09 -9.05
CA LYS A 328 -38.77 -63.76 -10.25
C LYS A 328 -40.23 -64.33 -10.27
N PRO A 329 -41.06 -64.03 -11.31
CA PRO A 329 -41.12 -62.87 -12.24
C PRO A 329 -42.56 -62.36 -12.59
N ALA A 330 -42.67 -61.17 -13.19
CA ALA A 330 -43.66 -60.94 -14.25
C ALA A 330 -43.09 -60.01 -15.33
N SER A 331 -43.04 -60.55 -16.55
CA SER A 331 -42.61 -59.99 -17.83
C SER A 331 -42.87 -58.50 -18.07
N ARG A 332 -41.94 -57.82 -18.75
CA ARG A 332 -42.14 -57.44 -20.16
C ARG A 332 -40.88 -56.85 -20.81
N ALA A 333 -40.63 -57.39 -22.00
CA ALA A 333 -40.02 -56.82 -23.19
C ALA A 333 -38.67 -56.09 -23.08
N THR A 334 -37.66 -56.81 -23.56
CA THR A 334 -36.50 -56.27 -24.24
C THR A 334 -36.95 -55.34 -25.38
N TYR A 335 -36.86 -54.04 -25.18
CA TYR A 335 -36.67 -53.10 -26.27
C TYR A 335 -35.22 -52.63 -26.21
N LYS A 336 -34.47 -52.97 -27.25
CA LYS A 336 -33.28 -52.23 -27.63
C LYS A 336 -33.75 -50.78 -27.85
N ALA A 337 -33.48 -49.90 -26.89
CA ALA A 337 -33.61 -48.47 -27.11
C ALA A 337 -32.40 -48.04 -27.93
N GLU A 338 -32.60 -48.10 -29.24
CA GLU A 338 -32.03 -47.20 -30.21
C GLU A 338 -31.88 -45.80 -29.58
N ILE A 339 -30.66 -45.28 -29.59
CA ILE A 339 -30.33 -43.92 -29.17
C ILE A 339 -30.97 -42.99 -30.20
N LEU A 340 -32.26 -42.73 -30.01
CA LEU A 340 -32.89 -41.51 -30.49
C LEU A 340 -32.45 -40.42 -29.51
N PRO A 341 -31.99 -39.24 -29.95
CA PRO A 341 -31.79 -38.13 -29.04
C PRO A 341 -33.14 -37.82 -28.39
N GLU A 342 -33.31 -38.24 -27.15
CA GLU A 342 -34.40 -37.82 -26.29
C GLU A 342 -34.26 -36.30 -26.18
N GLN A 343 -35.10 -35.62 -26.95
CA GLN A 343 -35.21 -34.19 -27.00
C GLN A 343 -35.63 -33.77 -25.59
N ILE A 344 -34.63 -33.43 -24.77
CA ILE A 344 -34.83 -32.79 -23.48
C ILE A 344 -35.79 -31.63 -23.75
N PRO A 345 -37.03 -31.65 -23.22
CA PRO A 345 -37.93 -30.52 -23.39
C PRO A 345 -37.17 -29.30 -22.85
N ALA A 346 -37.01 -28.29 -23.71
CA ALA A 346 -36.27 -27.08 -23.37
C ALA A 346 -36.74 -26.61 -21.99
N PRO A 347 -35.82 -26.45 -21.01
CA PRO A 347 -36.21 -26.10 -19.67
C PRO A 347 -37.04 -24.82 -19.76
N ILE A 348 -38.25 -24.88 -19.21
CA ILE A 348 -39.18 -23.76 -19.22
C ILE A 348 -38.40 -22.54 -18.70
N PRO A 349 -38.27 -21.45 -19.48
CA PRO A 349 -37.34 -20.36 -19.16
C PRO A 349 -37.60 -19.72 -17.79
N MET A 350 -38.83 -19.84 -17.28
CA MET A 350 -39.22 -19.47 -15.92
C MET A 350 -38.49 -20.27 -14.82
N ASN A 351 -38.27 -21.57 -15.00
CA ASN A 351 -37.57 -22.40 -14.00
C ASN A 351 -36.08 -22.07 -13.95
N VAL A 352 -35.47 -21.73 -15.10
CA VAL A 352 -34.07 -21.29 -15.17
C VAL A 352 -33.89 -19.94 -14.48
N LEU A 353 -34.84 -19.02 -14.65
CA LEU A 353 -34.85 -17.72 -13.95
C LEU A 353 -35.02 -17.89 -12.43
N SER A 354 -35.94 -18.77 -11.99
CA SER A 354 -36.13 -19.05 -10.56
C SER A 354 -34.85 -19.62 -9.93
N TYR A 355 -34.23 -20.64 -10.54
CA TYR A 355 -32.97 -21.22 -10.08
C TYR A 355 -31.83 -20.19 -10.06
N ALA A 356 -31.72 -19.36 -11.11
CA ALA A 356 -30.73 -18.29 -11.16
C ALA A 356 -30.91 -17.30 -10.00
N SER A 357 -32.15 -16.88 -9.71
CA SER A 357 -32.45 -15.92 -8.65
C SER A 357 -32.32 -16.49 -7.24
N GLU A 358 -32.77 -17.73 -7.02
CA GLU A 358 -32.85 -18.36 -5.70
C GLU A 358 -31.56 -19.03 -5.26
N THR A 359 -30.74 -19.53 -6.20
CA THR A 359 -29.53 -20.30 -5.87
C THR A 359 -28.26 -19.63 -6.38
N LEU A 360 -28.25 -19.18 -7.64
CA LEU A 360 -27.03 -18.77 -8.33
C LEU A 360 -26.62 -17.35 -7.92
N VAL A 361 -27.58 -16.43 -7.79
CA VAL A 361 -27.36 -15.08 -7.27
C VAL A 361 -26.84 -15.08 -5.83
N PRO A 362 -27.49 -15.73 -4.84
CA PRO A 362 -26.97 -15.77 -3.47
C PRO A 362 -25.63 -16.50 -3.36
N LEU A 363 -25.41 -17.57 -4.14
CA LEU A 363 -24.10 -18.22 -4.19
C LEU A 363 -23.02 -17.27 -4.72
N SER A 364 -23.31 -16.50 -5.77
CA SER A 364 -22.38 -15.49 -6.28
C SER A 364 -22.09 -14.38 -5.26
N LYS A 365 -23.09 -13.98 -4.45
CA LYS A 365 -22.91 -13.02 -3.36
C LYS A 365 -22.02 -13.61 -2.25
N ASN A 366 -22.23 -14.86 -1.89
CA ASN A 366 -21.42 -15.58 -0.90
C ASN A 366 -19.98 -15.80 -1.39
N GLN A 367 -19.80 -16.09 -2.68
CA GLN A 367 -18.47 -16.19 -3.27
C GLN A 367 -17.74 -14.84 -3.23
N LYS A 368 -18.45 -13.75 -3.53
CA LYS A 368 -17.90 -12.38 -3.45
C LYS A 368 -17.54 -12.02 -2.01
N SER A 369 -18.41 -12.28 -1.04
CA SER A 369 -18.10 -12.02 0.37
C SER A 369 -16.91 -12.86 0.86
N LEU A 370 -16.86 -14.15 0.52
CA LEU A 370 -15.74 -15.03 0.86
C LEU A 370 -14.44 -14.54 0.21
N ALA A 371 -14.47 -14.12 -1.05
CA ALA A 371 -13.31 -13.53 -1.72
C ALA A 371 -12.84 -12.24 -1.01
N LEU A 372 -13.76 -11.39 -0.58
CA LEU A 372 -13.45 -10.20 0.21
C LEU A 372 -12.82 -10.58 1.57
N HIS A 373 -13.42 -11.50 2.32
CA HIS A 373 -12.86 -11.99 3.59
C HIS A 373 -11.47 -12.60 3.40
N LYS A 374 -11.26 -13.40 2.34
CA LYS A 374 -9.95 -13.95 1.99
C LYS A 374 -8.94 -12.84 1.72
N SER A 375 -9.31 -11.83 0.94
CA SER A 375 -8.41 -10.70 0.65
C SER A 375 -8.08 -9.88 1.90
N TYR A 376 -9.06 -9.68 2.78
CA TYR A 376 -8.89 -8.98 4.06
C TYR A 376 -7.95 -9.75 5.00
N LEU A 377 -8.18 -11.05 5.19
CA LEU A 377 -7.33 -11.91 6.01
C LEU A 377 -5.92 -12.01 5.43
N ALA A 378 -5.77 -12.13 4.12
CA ALA A 378 -4.46 -12.13 3.48
C ALA A 378 -3.72 -10.80 3.70
N ALA A 379 -4.42 -9.67 3.60
CA ALA A 379 -3.83 -8.35 3.88
C ALA A 379 -3.44 -8.20 5.36
N LEU A 380 -4.25 -8.70 6.28
CA LEU A 380 -3.96 -8.68 7.72
C LEU A 380 -2.75 -9.57 8.03
N LEU A 381 -2.71 -10.80 7.51
CA LEU A 381 -1.57 -11.70 7.65
C LEU A 381 -0.28 -11.11 7.04
N ALA A 382 -0.37 -10.44 5.90
CA ALA A 382 0.79 -9.77 5.30
C ALA A 382 1.29 -8.60 6.17
N LYS A 383 0.37 -7.82 6.75
CA LYS A 383 0.72 -6.76 7.72
C LYS A 383 1.42 -7.35 8.93
N GLU A 384 0.83 -8.36 9.56
CA GLU A 384 1.41 -9.05 10.72
C GLU A 384 2.76 -9.70 10.40
N LYS A 385 2.91 -10.31 9.22
CA LYS A 385 4.21 -10.84 8.77
C LYS A 385 5.26 -9.73 8.64
N SER A 386 4.88 -8.57 8.11
CA SER A 386 5.82 -7.45 7.97
C SER A 386 6.17 -6.77 9.30
N THR A 387 5.22 -6.67 10.24
CA THR A 387 5.46 -6.10 11.58
C THR A 387 6.37 -7.02 12.39
N THR A 388 6.10 -8.33 12.39
CA THR A 388 6.94 -9.33 13.06
C THR A 388 8.34 -9.40 12.44
N LEU A 389 8.47 -9.35 11.11
CA LEU A 389 9.78 -9.27 10.44
C LEU A 389 10.55 -8.02 10.89
N ARG A 390 9.90 -6.85 10.92
CA ARG A 390 10.54 -5.62 11.38
C ARG A 390 10.99 -5.71 12.83
N ALA A 391 10.16 -6.28 13.71
CA ALA A 391 10.52 -6.49 15.11
C ALA A 391 11.72 -7.43 15.26
N LEU A 392 11.73 -8.56 14.54
CA LEU A 392 12.86 -9.50 14.56
C LEU A 392 14.14 -8.91 13.96
N HIS A 393 14.04 -8.05 12.94
CA HIS A 393 15.20 -7.33 12.41
C HIS A 393 15.77 -6.34 13.44
N ARG A 394 14.91 -5.58 14.14
CA ARG A 394 15.36 -4.70 15.24
C ARG A 394 16.03 -5.49 16.35
N LEU A 395 15.40 -6.57 16.80
CA LEU A 395 15.99 -7.46 17.80
C LEU A 395 17.33 -8.02 17.33
N ARG A 396 17.47 -8.35 16.04
CA ARG A 396 18.74 -8.80 15.47
C ARG A 396 19.81 -7.73 15.52
N ASP A 397 19.47 -6.48 15.23
CA ASP A 397 20.42 -5.36 15.25
C ASP A 397 20.82 -5.01 16.70
N GLU A 398 19.90 -5.16 17.65
CA GLU A 398 20.13 -4.96 19.09
C GLU A 398 20.89 -6.14 19.73
N SER A 399 20.69 -7.36 19.25
CA SER A 399 21.36 -8.54 19.76
C SER A 399 22.70 -8.78 19.07
N HIS A 400 23.76 -8.88 19.85
CA HIS A 400 25.06 -9.30 19.33
C HIS A 400 25.20 -10.83 19.19
N LEU A 401 24.15 -11.57 19.54
CA LEU A 401 24.14 -13.03 19.59
C LEU A 401 24.16 -13.71 18.20
N LEU A 402 23.47 -13.14 17.21
CA LEU A 402 23.48 -13.66 15.83
C LEU A 402 24.82 -13.47 15.09
N PRO A 403 25.51 -12.32 15.21
CA PRO A 403 26.88 -12.16 14.72
C PRO A 403 27.89 -13.11 15.34
N GLU A 404 27.75 -13.39 16.64
CA GLU A 404 28.66 -14.28 17.39
C GLU A 404 28.46 -15.76 17.03
N TYR A 405 27.21 -16.19 16.81
CA TYR A 405 26.87 -17.57 16.43
C TYR A 405 26.14 -17.64 15.08
N PRO A 406 26.84 -17.41 13.96
CA PRO A 406 26.21 -17.45 12.65
C PRO A 406 25.90 -18.89 12.23
N LEU A 407 24.69 -19.12 11.71
CA LEU A 407 24.37 -20.34 10.96
C LEU A 407 25.26 -20.43 9.71
N LEU A 408 26.29 -21.30 9.75
CA LEU A 408 27.24 -21.51 8.65
C LEU A 408 26.53 -21.90 7.34
N ALA A 409 25.40 -22.60 7.43
CA ALA A 409 24.60 -23.01 6.29
C ALA A 409 24.05 -21.85 5.44
N ARG A 410 23.96 -20.63 6.01
CA ARG A 410 23.37 -19.45 5.36
C ARG A 410 24.38 -18.39 4.94
N GLN A 411 25.67 -18.55 5.27
CA GLN A 411 26.71 -17.64 4.80
C GLN A 411 26.87 -17.72 3.27
N PRO A 412 27.06 -16.59 2.57
CA PRO A 412 27.12 -16.56 1.10
C PRO A 412 28.21 -17.47 0.52
N ARG A 413 29.26 -17.77 1.29
CA ARG A 413 30.36 -18.66 0.91
C ARG A 413 29.98 -20.16 0.95
N PHE A 414 29.01 -20.53 1.78
CA PHE A 414 28.57 -21.92 1.97
C PHE A 414 27.21 -22.24 1.35
N LYS A 415 26.46 -21.23 0.88
CA LYS A 415 25.20 -21.40 0.14
C LYS A 415 25.31 -22.39 -1.02
N HIS A 416 26.42 -22.34 -1.77
CA HIS A 416 26.65 -23.25 -2.89
C HIS A 416 26.95 -24.70 -2.48
N ALA A 417 27.60 -24.90 -1.32
CA ALA A 417 27.90 -26.23 -0.79
C ALA A 417 26.65 -26.90 -0.20
N VAL A 418 25.82 -26.13 0.52
CA VAL A 418 24.57 -26.62 1.10
C VAL A 418 23.51 -26.87 0.02
N ALA A 419 23.41 -26.00 -0.99
CA ALA A 419 22.53 -26.23 -2.14
C ALA A 419 22.92 -27.50 -2.94
N ALA A 420 24.22 -27.81 -3.04
CA ALA A 420 24.70 -29.03 -3.69
C ALA A 420 24.40 -30.31 -2.88
N LEU A 421 24.31 -30.22 -1.56
CA LEU A 421 23.92 -31.33 -0.69
C LEU A 421 22.39 -31.53 -0.68
N ASN A 422 21.63 -30.43 -0.67
CA ASN A 422 20.17 -30.47 -0.68
C ASN A 422 19.59 -30.86 -2.04
N SER A 423 20.28 -30.58 -3.16
CA SER A 423 19.82 -30.98 -4.50
C SER A 423 19.77 -32.50 -4.70
N ARG A 424 20.47 -33.27 -3.85
CA ARG A 424 20.48 -34.73 -3.90
C ARG A 424 19.26 -35.37 -3.21
N ASN A 425 18.55 -34.61 -2.36
CA ASN A 425 17.45 -35.13 -1.54
C ASN A 425 16.07 -34.57 -1.88
N THR A 426 15.95 -33.55 -2.74
CA THR A 426 14.64 -32.95 -3.05
C THR A 426 14.32 -33.09 -4.53
N SER A 427 13.55 -34.13 -4.87
CA SER A 427 12.85 -34.21 -6.15
C SER A 427 11.72 -33.18 -6.15
N GLN A 428 11.88 -32.13 -6.96
CA GLN A 428 10.81 -31.33 -7.58
C GLN A 428 9.85 -30.55 -6.66
N SER A 429 10.18 -29.28 -6.37
CA SER A 429 9.21 -28.18 -6.41
C SER A 429 9.93 -26.82 -6.48
N PRO A 430 9.73 -26.01 -7.53
CA PRO A 430 10.37 -24.69 -7.68
C PRO A 430 9.72 -23.56 -6.85
N ASP A 431 8.76 -23.86 -5.97
CA ASP A 431 8.07 -22.87 -5.13
C ASP A 431 8.54 -22.84 -3.66
N GLU A 432 9.50 -23.69 -3.25
CA GLU A 432 10.04 -23.72 -1.87
C GLU A 432 11.20 -22.73 -1.63
N ASP A 433 11.67 -22.01 -2.65
CA ASP A 433 12.80 -21.08 -2.53
C ASP A 433 12.50 -19.83 -1.69
N GLN A 434 11.27 -19.68 -1.22
CA GLN A 434 10.89 -18.69 -0.20
C GLN A 434 10.36 -19.40 1.03
N SER A 435 11.17 -20.26 1.67
CA SER A 435 10.96 -20.53 3.10
C SER A 435 10.72 -19.18 3.78
N ASP A 436 9.55 -19.01 4.42
CA ASP A 436 9.12 -17.72 4.97
C ASP A 436 10.30 -17.08 5.73
N GLU A 437 10.70 -15.87 5.32
CA GLU A 437 11.87 -15.18 5.88
C GLU A 437 11.84 -15.14 7.41
N LEU A 438 10.64 -15.07 7.99
CA LEU A 438 10.37 -15.20 9.42
C LEU A 438 10.88 -16.51 10.02
N VAL A 439 10.52 -17.64 9.42
CA VAL A 439 10.92 -18.97 9.87
C VAL A 439 12.43 -19.09 9.78
N SER A 440 13.02 -18.59 8.69
CA SER A 440 14.47 -18.60 8.52
C SER A 440 15.19 -17.78 9.60
N LEU A 441 14.65 -16.63 9.98
CA LEU A 441 15.25 -15.79 11.01
C LEU A 441 15.06 -16.42 12.40
N ALA A 442 13.89 -16.97 12.68
CA ALA A 442 13.59 -17.68 13.93
C ALA A 442 14.49 -18.91 14.13
N GLU A 443 14.74 -19.70 13.09
CA GLU A 443 15.70 -20.82 13.13
C GLU A 443 17.13 -20.35 13.44
N ALA A 444 17.54 -19.20 12.90
CA ALA A 444 18.85 -18.62 13.18
C ALA A 444 18.99 -18.23 14.65
N TRP A 445 17.94 -17.65 15.21
CA TRP A 445 17.87 -17.30 16.62
C TRP A 445 17.87 -18.53 17.52
N ALA A 446 17.07 -19.55 17.18
CA ALA A 446 17.03 -20.79 17.94
C ALA A 446 18.42 -21.44 17.99
N PHE A 447 19.08 -21.58 16.84
CA PHE A 447 20.44 -22.12 16.78
C PHE A 447 21.45 -21.28 17.55
N ALA A 448 21.44 -19.96 17.36
CA ALA A 448 22.38 -19.07 18.03
C ALA A 448 22.17 -19.09 19.56
N SER A 449 20.92 -19.17 20.02
CA SER A 449 20.60 -19.27 21.45
C SER A 449 21.06 -20.59 22.06
N GLU A 450 20.91 -21.69 21.32
CA GLU A 450 21.39 -23.01 21.74
C GLU A 450 22.92 -23.03 21.80
N ALA A 451 23.58 -22.49 20.77
CA ALA A 451 25.04 -22.37 20.73
C ALA A 451 25.58 -21.50 21.87
N ALA A 452 24.97 -20.35 22.13
CA ALA A 452 25.32 -19.49 23.26
C ALA A 452 25.15 -20.22 24.60
N ALA A 453 24.00 -20.90 24.81
CA ALA A 453 23.76 -21.66 26.02
C ALA A 453 24.77 -22.80 26.24
N THR A 454 25.17 -23.49 25.16
CA THR A 454 26.22 -24.53 25.25
C THR A 454 27.58 -23.93 25.59
N ASN A 455 27.97 -22.81 24.96
CA ASN A 455 29.24 -22.15 25.24
C ASN A 455 29.31 -21.60 26.67
N GLU A 456 28.24 -20.95 27.14
CA GLU A 456 28.15 -20.48 28.53
C GLU A 456 28.24 -21.65 29.52
N ARG A 457 27.58 -22.77 29.22
CA ARG A 457 27.66 -23.98 30.05
C ARG A 457 29.08 -24.55 30.08
N GLU A 458 29.75 -24.62 28.95
CA GLU A 458 31.15 -25.08 28.85
C GLU A 458 32.09 -24.14 29.61
N TYR A 459 31.91 -22.82 29.47
CA TYR A 459 32.68 -21.81 30.19
C TYR A 459 32.51 -21.93 31.71
N VAL A 460 31.27 -22.06 32.19
CA VAL A 460 30.99 -22.26 33.62
C VAL A 460 31.62 -23.56 34.10
N GLN A 461 31.53 -24.64 33.32
CA GLN A 461 32.15 -25.91 33.67
C GLN A 461 33.67 -25.79 33.77
N GLU A 462 34.33 -25.10 32.85
CA GLU A 462 35.77 -24.84 32.89
C GLU A 462 36.14 -24.01 34.14
N LYS A 463 35.39 -22.97 34.45
CA LYS A 463 35.62 -22.15 35.66
C LYS A 463 35.38 -22.92 36.96
N VAL A 464 34.40 -23.81 36.98
CA VAL A 464 34.17 -24.70 38.13
C VAL A 464 35.34 -25.65 38.29
N VAL A 465 35.84 -26.26 37.21
CA VAL A 465 37.03 -27.14 37.27
C VAL A 465 38.24 -26.38 37.80
N LEU A 466 38.55 -25.21 37.24
CA LEU A 466 39.64 -24.36 37.73
C LEU A 466 39.45 -23.96 39.21
N GLY A 467 38.23 -23.64 39.62
CA GLY A 467 37.91 -23.36 41.03
C GLY A 467 38.14 -24.58 41.93
N THR A 468 37.77 -25.78 41.47
CA THR A 468 38.04 -27.03 42.21
C THR A 468 39.52 -27.35 42.30
N GLU A 469 40.31 -27.08 41.26
CA GLU A 469 41.77 -27.25 41.28
C GLU A 469 42.42 -26.28 42.26
N VAL A 470 42.07 -24.99 42.19
CA VAL A 470 42.60 -23.96 43.11
C VAL A 470 42.22 -24.25 44.56
N THR A 471 40.99 -24.70 44.83
CA THR A 471 40.58 -25.07 46.19
C THR A 471 41.27 -26.34 46.68
N GLN A 472 41.51 -27.33 45.82
CA GLN A 472 42.33 -28.50 46.17
C GLN A 472 43.78 -28.12 46.45
N ASP A 473 44.37 -27.23 45.66
CA ASP A 473 45.75 -26.78 45.88
C ASP A 473 45.87 -25.93 47.14
N ALA A 474 44.91 -25.03 47.41
CA ALA A 474 44.84 -24.31 48.67
C ALA A 474 44.68 -25.26 49.86
N ARG A 475 43.86 -26.32 49.73
CA ARG A 475 43.72 -27.36 50.74
C ARG A 475 45.04 -28.09 50.99
N LYS A 476 45.77 -28.50 49.95
CA LYS A 476 47.09 -29.13 50.08
C LYS A 476 48.08 -28.21 50.79
N VAL A 477 48.14 -26.93 50.41
CA VAL A 477 49.01 -25.94 51.06
C VAL A 477 48.65 -25.77 52.54
N LEU A 478 47.35 -25.75 52.88
CA LEU A 478 46.93 -25.73 54.28
C LEU A 478 47.35 -27.01 55.00
N GLU A 479 47.14 -28.19 54.43
CA GLU A 479 47.59 -29.47 54.99
C GLU A 479 49.11 -29.46 55.26
N ASP A 480 49.91 -28.90 54.34
CA ASP A 480 51.36 -28.74 54.51
C ASP A 480 51.68 -27.80 55.68
N VAL A 481 51.05 -26.62 55.75
CA VAL A 481 51.26 -25.64 56.83
C VAL A 481 50.85 -26.22 58.19
N TYR A 482 49.68 -26.84 58.29
CA TYR A 482 49.21 -27.51 59.51
C TYR A 482 50.12 -28.69 59.88
N GLY A 483 50.64 -29.41 58.89
CA GLY A 483 51.69 -30.42 59.07
C GLY A 483 52.96 -29.84 59.69
N THR A 484 53.43 -28.67 59.26
CA THR A 484 54.58 -27.99 59.90
C THR A 484 54.29 -27.53 61.33
N LEU A 485 53.02 -27.20 61.63
CA LEU A 485 52.55 -26.80 62.95
C LEU A 485 52.17 -28.00 63.85
N ASN A 486 52.25 -29.23 63.33
CA ASN A 486 51.84 -30.49 63.97
C ASN A 486 50.38 -30.50 64.45
N GLN A 487 49.50 -29.84 63.70
CA GLN A 487 48.06 -29.81 63.93
C GLN A 487 47.36 -30.59 62.80
N ASP A 488 46.29 -31.33 63.11
CA ASP A 488 45.57 -32.15 62.13
C ASP A 488 44.43 -31.32 61.52
N LEU A 489 44.52 -30.95 60.23
CA LEU A 489 43.55 -30.08 59.55
C LEU A 489 42.11 -30.63 59.63
N GLU A 490 41.95 -31.96 59.53
CA GLU A 490 40.63 -32.60 59.63
C GLU A 490 40.01 -32.46 61.03
N SER A 491 40.83 -32.42 62.09
CA SER A 491 40.31 -32.23 63.45
C SER A 491 39.76 -30.82 63.68
N ILE A 492 40.38 -29.81 63.06
CA ILE A 492 39.97 -28.40 63.18
C ILE A 492 38.75 -28.10 62.30
N LEU A 493 38.68 -28.66 61.09
CA LEU A 493 37.49 -28.55 60.25
C LEU A 493 36.28 -29.27 60.87
N HIS A 494 36.49 -30.35 61.63
CA HIS A 494 35.41 -31.02 62.38
C HIS A 494 35.07 -30.35 63.73
N GLU A 495 36.01 -29.63 64.37
CA GLU A 495 35.73 -28.81 65.57
C GLU A 495 35.07 -27.46 65.23
N ALA A 496 35.27 -26.94 64.01
CA ALA A 496 34.70 -25.70 63.52
C ALA A 496 33.31 -25.86 62.87
N GLU A 497 32.61 -26.97 63.11
CA GLU A 497 31.16 -27.09 62.86
C GLU A 497 30.40 -26.59 64.10
N PRO A 498 30.09 -25.28 64.23
CA PRO A 498 29.15 -24.84 65.23
C PRO A 498 27.77 -25.41 64.88
N THR A 499 27.13 -25.93 65.91
CA THR A 499 25.70 -26.28 65.96
C THR A 499 24.84 -25.49 64.97
N GLN A 500 24.37 -26.18 63.92
CA GLN A 500 23.09 -26.01 63.24
C GLN A 500 22.28 -24.79 63.72
N THR A 501 22.34 -23.64 63.03
CA THR A 501 21.22 -22.67 63.05
C THR A 501 21.28 -21.60 61.96
N THR A 502 22.35 -21.41 61.21
CA THR A 502 22.36 -20.42 60.11
C THR A 502 22.51 -21.14 58.77
N SER A 503 21.38 -21.65 58.27
CA SER A 503 21.27 -22.13 56.90
C SER A 503 21.57 -20.98 55.96
N ASP A 504 22.78 -20.96 55.42
CA ASP A 504 23.18 -20.06 54.36
C ASP A 504 22.27 -20.36 53.14
N ILE A 505 21.37 -19.42 52.86
CA ILE A 505 20.25 -19.58 51.92
C ILE A 505 20.76 -20.06 50.55
N TRP A 506 21.96 -19.64 50.17
CA TRP A 506 22.62 -19.93 48.90
C TRP A 506 23.22 -21.35 48.79
N ALA A 507 23.49 -22.03 49.90
CA ALA A 507 24.05 -23.39 49.87
C ALA A 507 23.00 -24.50 49.80
N SER A 508 21.73 -24.17 50.07
CA SER A 508 20.64 -25.13 50.20
C SER A 508 20.07 -25.63 48.86
N GLU A 509 20.26 -24.88 47.77
CA GLU A 509 19.66 -25.22 46.47
C GLU A 509 20.53 -26.18 45.62
N ALA A 510 21.82 -26.33 45.95
CA ALA A 510 22.78 -27.13 45.17
C ALA A 510 22.95 -28.59 45.66
N ARG A 511 22.28 -29.03 46.74
CA ARG A 511 22.42 -30.40 47.26
C ARG A 511 21.12 -31.18 47.24
N THR A 512 20.80 -31.75 46.08
CA THR A 512 20.07 -33.02 46.04
C THR A 512 20.82 -33.98 45.12
N VAL A 513 21.55 -34.93 45.71
CA VAL A 513 21.74 -36.33 45.26
C VAL A 513 22.83 -36.98 46.14
N ARG A 514 22.39 -38.00 46.89
CA ARG A 514 23.11 -39.15 47.47
C ARG A 514 24.27 -38.94 48.47
N GLY A 515 24.12 -39.59 49.62
CA GLY A 515 25.26 -40.10 50.39
C GLY A 515 25.02 -40.18 51.90
N VAL A 516 24.24 -41.15 52.36
CA VAL A 516 24.21 -41.56 53.78
C VAL A 516 25.52 -42.29 54.09
N GLY A 517 26.22 -41.85 55.13
CA GLY A 517 27.42 -42.50 55.64
C GLY A 517 27.60 -42.21 57.12
N ASN A 518 27.01 -43.05 57.96
CA ASN A 518 27.27 -43.12 59.41
C ASN A 518 28.74 -43.48 59.65
N HIS A 519 29.53 -42.66 60.37
CA HIS A 519 30.69 -43.16 61.10
C HIS A 519 30.81 -42.57 62.51
N SER A 520 30.87 -43.51 63.44
CA SER A 520 30.98 -43.41 64.89
C SER A 520 32.39 -42.98 65.30
N GLY A 521 32.50 -41.95 66.14
CA GLY A 521 33.76 -41.44 66.69
C GLY A 521 34.39 -42.36 67.72
N SER A 522 35.67 -42.69 67.51
CA SER A 522 36.58 -43.24 68.51
C SER A 522 37.64 -42.16 68.79
N ARG A 523 37.55 -41.53 69.96
CA ARG A 523 38.51 -40.54 70.47
C ARG A 523 39.80 -41.26 70.89
N LEU A 524 40.81 -41.23 70.03
CA LEU A 524 42.19 -41.57 70.39
C LEU A 524 43.01 -40.29 70.30
N GLU A 525 43.49 -39.82 71.45
CA GLU A 525 44.46 -38.72 71.56
C GLU A 525 45.70 -39.06 70.71
N LYS A 526 45.84 -38.38 69.56
CA LYS A 526 47.04 -38.47 68.74
C LYS A 526 48.11 -37.55 69.34
N ARG A 527 49.25 -38.13 69.73
CA ARG A 527 50.44 -37.39 70.16
C ARG A 527 50.89 -36.41 69.06
N PRO A 528 51.29 -35.17 69.41
CA PRO A 528 51.87 -34.25 68.44
C PRO A 528 53.18 -34.84 67.90
N LYS A 529 53.27 -35.05 66.60
CA LYS A 529 54.47 -35.55 65.91
C LYS A 529 55.11 -34.40 65.13
N GLY A 530 56.35 -34.05 65.46
CA GLY A 530 57.20 -33.18 64.66
C GLY A 530 58.35 -32.56 65.45
N PRO A 531 59.29 -31.84 64.80
CA PRO A 531 60.53 -31.36 65.43
C PRO A 531 60.32 -30.34 66.56
N TRP A 532 59.12 -29.78 66.69
CA TRP A 532 58.73 -28.82 67.74
C TRP A 532 57.99 -29.45 68.93
N SER A 533 57.65 -30.75 68.90
CA SER A 533 56.90 -31.40 69.98
C SER A 533 57.68 -31.56 71.29
N GLY A 534 58.98 -31.21 71.30
CA GLY A 534 59.84 -31.19 72.48
C GLY A 534 59.92 -29.84 73.19
N LEU A 535 59.37 -28.76 72.61
CA LEU A 535 59.47 -27.41 73.18
C LEU A 535 58.31 -27.09 74.13
N HIS A 536 58.10 -27.92 75.15
CA HIS A 536 57.28 -27.53 76.29
C HIS A 536 58.16 -26.75 77.27
N GLY A 537 57.89 -25.45 77.39
CA GLY A 537 58.65 -24.48 78.17
C GLY A 537 58.71 -24.76 79.67
N ARG A 538 59.47 -25.79 80.08
CA ARG A 538 60.09 -25.86 81.40
C ARG A 538 61.52 -25.33 81.28
N ILE A 539 61.66 -24.01 81.24
CA ILE A 539 62.90 -23.36 81.64
C ILE A 539 62.97 -23.53 83.16
N GLY A 540 63.95 -24.29 83.63
CA GLY A 540 64.19 -24.48 85.05
C GLY A 540 64.49 -23.15 85.72
N ILE A 541 63.81 -22.89 86.84
CA ILE A 541 64.28 -21.95 87.84
C ILE A 541 65.21 -22.77 88.73
N GLU A 542 66.52 -22.50 88.64
CA GLU A 542 67.48 -22.69 89.73
C GLU A 542 68.23 -21.38 89.95
#